data_AF-A0A8S1W792-F1
#
_entry.id   AF-A0A8S1W792-F1
#
_cell.length_a   1.000
_cell.length_b   1.000
_cell.length_c   1.000
_cell.angle_alpha   90.00
_cell.angle_beta   90.00
_cell.angle_gamma   90.00
#
_symmetry.space_group_name_H-M   'P 1'
#
loop_
_entity.id
_entity.type
_entity.pdbx_description
1 polymer ?
#
loop_
_entity_poly.entity_id
_entity_poly.type
_entity_poly.pdbx_seq_one_letter_code
_entity_poly.pdbx_strand_id
1 'polypeptide(L)'
;MSTIQELITTLFNLIVGDDDVQPRNRFLKTNSPIEQLRIIIEMVIQQQHQKQQQDYKALEKQLQKFEFEVRNHIRDEYLMQQNQEDLISRLEEMEKEKNELFSNTKQTIIKLKRENEELYQKVRLLSVENQQQKSLNEKLTTYQERHKMNDHLTQESTKISQSKYSTLENHNQKIIKLKTHPTPKKLHTETSVDISLIAAVNQKRLSQQLIKPNYFQKKGSITNNQFIKKKRQSCSFANQSLNFLTTSM
;
A
#
# COMPACT_ATOMS: atom_id res chain seq x y z
N MET A 1 49.99 74.70 -52.36
CA MET A 1 50.22 73.74 -51.24
C MET A 1 51.40 72.87 -51.63
N SER A 2 52.28 72.49 -50.70
CA SER A 2 53.27 71.45 -51.01
C SER A 2 52.56 70.10 -51.05
N THR A 3 53.01 69.19 -51.92
CA THR A 3 52.45 67.82 -52.05
C THR A 3 52.43 67.06 -50.71
N ILE A 4 53.37 67.37 -49.82
CA ILE A 4 53.45 66.83 -48.45
C ILE A 4 52.30 67.34 -47.57
N GLN A 5 51.95 68.62 -47.67
CA GLN A 5 50.88 69.20 -46.86
C GLN A 5 49.49 68.66 -47.24
N GLU A 6 49.27 68.43 -48.54
CA GLU A 6 48.05 67.77 -49.03
C GLU A 6 47.93 66.34 -48.50
N LEU A 7 49.04 65.59 -48.48
CA LEU A 7 49.08 64.24 -47.95
C LEU A 7 48.72 64.20 -46.46
N ILE A 8 49.35 65.06 -45.64
CA ILE A 8 49.11 65.11 -44.19
C ILE A 8 47.66 65.52 -43.88
N THR A 9 47.11 66.46 -44.65
CA THR A 9 45.71 66.89 -44.50
C THR A 9 44.73 65.78 -44.88
N THR A 10 45.05 65.02 -45.93
CA THR A 10 44.25 63.86 -46.35
C THR A 10 44.28 62.76 -45.29
N LEU A 11 45.46 62.45 -44.74
CA LEU A 11 45.61 61.49 -43.64
C LEU A 11 44.81 61.90 -42.40
N PHE A 12 44.86 63.18 -42.03
CA PHE A 12 44.09 63.70 -40.92
C PHE A 12 42.58 63.51 -41.14
N ASN A 13 42.07 63.89 -42.30
CA ASN A 13 40.64 63.76 -42.63
C ASN A 13 40.17 62.30 -42.75
N LEU A 14 41.07 61.34 -42.99
CA LEU A 14 40.74 59.91 -43.00
C LEU A 14 40.57 59.32 -41.58
N ILE A 15 41.17 59.97 -40.58
CA ILE A 15 41.25 59.46 -39.20
C ILE A 15 40.26 60.18 -38.29
N VAL A 16 39.97 61.45 -38.56
CA VAL A 16 39.14 62.31 -37.73
C VAL A 16 37.70 62.30 -38.24
N GLY A 17 36.77 61.89 -37.39
CA GLY A 17 35.33 62.04 -37.66
C GLY A 17 34.91 63.52 -37.58
N ASP A 18 33.82 63.89 -38.25
CA ASP A 18 33.43 65.30 -38.35
C ASP A 18 33.13 66.00 -37.00
N ASP A 19 32.85 65.23 -35.94
CA ASP A 19 32.52 65.73 -34.60
C ASP A 19 33.74 66.03 -33.70
N ASP A 20 34.97 65.71 -34.12
CA ASP A 20 36.18 65.88 -33.31
C ASP A 20 36.76 67.31 -33.41
N VAL A 21 36.09 68.26 -32.76
CA VAL A 21 36.42 69.70 -32.80
C VAL A 21 37.78 70.05 -32.18
N GLN A 22 38.17 69.36 -31.11
CA GLN A 22 39.42 69.64 -30.36
C GLN A 22 40.70 69.24 -31.14
N PRO A 23 40.80 68.01 -31.68
CA PRO A 23 41.96 67.60 -32.48
C PRO A 23 42.05 68.38 -33.81
N ARG A 24 40.91 68.67 -34.45
CA ARG A 24 40.83 69.46 -35.68
C ARG A 24 41.36 70.87 -35.48
N ASN A 25 41.00 71.51 -34.37
CA ASN A 25 41.56 72.82 -34.00
C ASN A 25 43.05 72.78 -33.67
N ARG A 26 43.57 71.73 -33.03
CA ARG A 26 45.02 71.58 -32.80
C ARG A 26 45.79 71.39 -34.11
N PHE A 27 45.29 70.56 -35.01
CA PHE A 27 45.90 70.28 -36.31
C PHE A 27 45.99 71.54 -37.17
N LEU A 28 44.89 72.30 -37.29
CA LEU A 28 44.82 73.54 -38.09
C LEU A 28 45.68 74.68 -37.53
N LYS A 29 45.91 74.73 -36.21
CA LYS A 29 46.78 75.73 -35.57
C LYS A 29 48.27 75.40 -35.68
N THR A 30 48.61 74.20 -36.11
CA THR A 30 50.00 73.71 -36.16
C THR A 30 50.53 73.84 -37.57
N ASN A 31 51.58 74.65 -37.77
CA ASN A 31 52.18 74.87 -39.10
C ASN A 31 53.37 73.94 -39.41
N SER A 32 53.79 73.11 -38.44
CA SER A 32 54.89 72.15 -38.60
C SER A 32 54.35 70.79 -39.07
N PRO A 33 54.77 70.28 -40.25
CA PRO A 33 54.37 68.97 -40.75
C PRO A 33 54.68 67.82 -39.77
N ILE A 34 55.78 67.93 -39.02
CA ILE A 34 56.21 66.92 -38.05
C ILE A 34 55.24 66.88 -36.86
N GLU A 35 54.83 68.05 -36.36
CA GLU A 35 53.88 68.14 -35.24
C GLU A 35 52.47 67.76 -35.66
N GLN A 36 52.07 68.08 -36.89
CA GLN A 36 50.81 67.58 -37.48
C GLN A 36 50.77 66.05 -37.57
N LEU A 37 51.88 65.42 -37.97
CA LEU A 37 52.00 63.95 -37.97
C LEU A 37 51.99 63.35 -36.57
N ARG A 38 52.60 64.01 -35.57
CA ARG A 38 52.52 63.58 -34.17
C ARG A 38 51.08 63.58 -33.65
N ILE A 39 50.32 64.64 -33.94
CA ILE A 39 48.90 64.73 -33.58
C ILE A 39 48.11 63.57 -34.22
N ILE A 40 48.36 63.27 -35.50
CA ILE A 40 47.72 62.15 -36.18
C ILE A 40 48.04 60.82 -35.49
N ILE A 41 49.31 60.57 -35.17
CA ILE A 41 49.76 59.33 -34.50
C ILE A 41 49.10 59.19 -33.12
N GLU A 42 49.06 60.26 -32.32
CA GLU A 42 48.40 60.26 -31.01
C GLU A 42 46.92 59.91 -31.12
N MET A 43 46.22 60.46 -32.11
CA MET A 43 44.80 60.16 -32.34
C MET A 43 44.57 58.70 -32.72
N VAL A 44 45.38 58.14 -33.61
CA VAL A 44 45.28 56.73 -34.01
C VAL A 44 45.48 55.82 -32.80
N ILE A 45 46.52 56.09 -31.99
CA ILE A 45 46.78 55.32 -30.77
C ILE A 45 45.58 55.43 -29.81
N GLN A 46 45.05 56.64 -29.60
CA GLN A 46 43.94 56.84 -28.68
C GLN A 46 42.66 56.13 -29.13
N GLN A 47 42.29 56.22 -30.41
CA GLN A 47 41.12 55.51 -30.96
C GLN A 47 41.30 53.99 -30.86
N GLN A 48 42.51 53.48 -31.17
CA GLN A 48 42.80 52.06 -31.06
C GLN A 48 42.69 51.56 -29.62
N HIS A 49 43.22 52.30 -28.65
CA HIS A 49 43.10 51.99 -27.22
C HIS A 49 41.64 51.99 -26.75
N GLN A 50 40.84 52.98 -27.16
CA GLN A 50 39.42 53.05 -26.80
C GLN A 50 38.64 51.86 -27.36
N LYS A 51 38.88 51.51 -28.63
CA LYS A 51 38.24 50.34 -29.27
C LYS A 51 38.62 49.05 -28.54
N GLN A 52 39.91 48.83 -28.27
CA GLN A 52 40.36 47.67 -27.50
C GLN A 52 39.73 47.59 -26.11
N GLN A 53 39.58 48.73 -25.42
CA GLN A 53 38.97 48.76 -24.10
C GLN A 53 37.46 48.42 -24.16
N GLN A 54 36.75 48.87 -25.20
CA GLN A 54 35.35 48.51 -25.43
C GLN A 54 35.20 47.02 -25.75
N ASP A 55 36.04 46.49 -26.64
CA ASP A 55 36.05 45.07 -27.02
C ASP A 55 36.35 44.20 -25.80
N TYR A 56 37.34 44.59 -24.98
CA TYR A 56 37.69 43.88 -23.74
C TYR A 56 36.51 43.88 -22.75
N LYS A 57 35.84 45.02 -22.56
CA LYS A 57 34.68 45.12 -21.67
C LYS A 57 33.48 44.31 -22.17
N ALA A 58 33.29 44.22 -23.48
CA ALA A 58 32.25 43.38 -24.07
C ALA A 58 32.57 41.89 -23.85
N LEU A 59 33.83 41.50 -24.05
CA LEU A 59 34.31 40.14 -23.82
C LEU A 59 34.19 39.73 -22.33
N GLU A 60 34.58 40.62 -21.41
CA GLU A 60 34.45 40.40 -19.97
C GLU A 60 33.00 40.14 -19.57
N LYS A 61 32.04 40.92 -20.10
CA LYS A 61 30.61 40.69 -19.86
C LYS A 61 30.13 39.35 -20.40
N GLN A 62 30.63 38.91 -21.55
CA GLN A 62 30.29 37.59 -22.11
C GLN A 62 30.86 36.48 -21.23
N LEU A 63 32.12 36.61 -20.79
CA LEU A 63 32.76 35.65 -19.90
C LEU A 63 32.00 35.51 -18.58
N GLN A 64 31.62 36.63 -17.95
CA GLN A 64 30.82 36.62 -16.72
C GLN A 64 29.48 35.92 -16.88
N LYS A 65 28.82 36.07 -18.04
CA LYS A 65 27.56 35.34 -18.33
C LYS A 65 27.80 33.83 -18.43
N PHE A 66 28.83 33.41 -19.16
CA PHE A 66 29.17 32.00 -19.27
C PHE A 66 29.56 31.38 -17.93
N GLU A 67 30.37 32.09 -17.13
CA GLU A 67 30.73 31.63 -15.78
C GLU A 67 29.51 31.48 -14.87
N PHE A 68 28.56 32.41 -14.96
CA PHE A 68 27.30 32.33 -14.21
C PHE A 68 26.44 31.13 -14.64
N GLU A 69 26.32 30.91 -15.95
CA GLU A 69 25.58 29.78 -16.51
C GLU A 69 26.20 28.44 -16.13
N VAL A 70 27.52 28.32 -16.22
CA VAL A 70 28.27 27.12 -15.78
C VAL A 70 28.04 26.86 -14.29
N ARG A 71 28.08 27.88 -13.43
CA ARG A 71 27.80 27.71 -11.99
C ARG A 71 26.37 27.24 -11.73
N ASN A 72 25.40 27.68 -12.52
CA ASN A 72 24.02 27.22 -12.40
C ASN A 72 23.90 25.77 -12.85
N HIS A 73 24.50 25.40 -13.99
CA HIS A 73 24.49 24.02 -14.47
C HIS A 73 25.15 23.05 -13.48
N ILE A 74 26.28 23.41 -12.86
CA ILE A 74 26.90 22.59 -11.81
C ILE A 74 25.95 22.39 -10.62
N ARG A 75 25.23 23.44 -10.22
CA ARG A 75 24.25 23.34 -9.12
C ARG A 75 23.09 22.42 -9.49
N ASP A 76 22.55 22.59 -10.69
CA ASP A 76 21.41 21.80 -11.17
C ASP A 76 21.79 20.33 -11.34
N GLU A 77 23.00 20.05 -11.83
CA GLU A 77 23.55 18.69 -11.95
C GLU A 77 23.69 18.03 -10.58
N TYR A 78 24.22 18.75 -9.58
CA TYR A 78 24.31 18.23 -8.21
C TYR A 78 22.93 17.92 -7.61
N LEU A 79 21.96 18.83 -7.79
CA LEU A 79 20.59 18.59 -7.33
C LEU A 79 19.92 17.41 -8.05
N MET A 80 20.21 17.23 -9.34
CA MET A 80 19.71 16.11 -10.11
C MET A 80 20.32 14.78 -9.62
N GLN A 81 21.63 14.74 -9.37
CA GLN A 81 22.31 13.57 -8.81
C GLN A 81 21.74 13.20 -7.44
N GLN A 82 21.57 14.17 -6.54
CA GLN A 82 20.97 13.92 -5.23
C GLN A 82 19.54 13.35 -5.35
N ASN A 83 18.70 13.94 -6.22
CA ASN A 83 17.35 13.43 -6.45
C ASN A 83 17.36 12.02 -7.06
N GLN A 84 18.33 11.70 -7.91
CA GLN A 84 18.48 10.38 -8.50
C GLN A 84 18.86 9.34 -7.44
N GLU A 85 19.81 9.65 -6.56
CA GLU A 85 20.22 8.79 -5.45
C GLU A 85 19.06 8.52 -4.47
N ASP A 86 18.29 9.55 -4.14
CA ASP A 86 17.09 9.43 -3.31
C ASP A 86 16.03 8.52 -3.97
N LEU A 87 15.84 8.67 -5.29
CA LEU A 87 14.87 7.86 -6.03
C LEU A 87 15.29 6.38 -6.08
N ILE A 88 16.59 6.12 -6.31
CA ILE A 88 17.16 4.76 -6.31
C ILE A 88 16.96 4.12 -4.94
N SER A 89 17.34 4.82 -3.87
CA SER A 89 17.19 4.32 -2.50
C SER A 89 15.73 3.97 -2.18
N ARG A 90 14.79 4.81 -2.62
CA ARG A 90 13.35 4.56 -2.42
C ARG A 90 12.84 3.37 -3.25
N LEU A 91 13.37 3.17 -4.46
CA LEU A 91 13.03 2.01 -5.28
C LEU A 91 13.52 0.71 -4.64
N GLU A 92 14.75 0.70 -4.11
CA GLU A 92 15.31 -0.45 -3.40
C GLU A 92 14.50 -0.79 -2.15
N GLU A 93 14.07 0.22 -1.38
CA GLU A 93 13.21 0.03 -0.21
C GLU A 93 11.85 -0.57 -0.61
N MET A 94 11.19 -0.03 -1.63
CA MET A 94 9.93 -0.58 -2.14
C MET A 94 10.07 -2.01 -2.68
N GLU A 95 11.19 -2.33 -3.32
CA GLU A 95 11.47 -3.68 -3.80
C GLU A 95 11.66 -4.66 -2.65
N LYS A 96 12.36 -4.24 -1.59
CA LYS A 96 12.52 -5.02 -0.37
C LYS A 96 11.18 -5.27 0.32
N GLU A 97 10.36 -4.23 0.51
CA GLU A 97 9.01 -4.34 1.10
C GLU A 97 8.12 -5.28 0.28
N LYS A 98 8.15 -5.16 -1.05
CA LYS A 98 7.43 -6.06 -1.96
C LYS A 98 7.87 -7.51 -1.75
N ASN A 99 9.16 -7.77 -1.72
CA ASN A 99 9.70 -9.12 -1.55
C ASN A 99 9.34 -9.72 -0.19
N GLU A 100 9.38 -8.91 0.88
CA GLU A 100 8.94 -9.31 2.21
C GLU A 100 7.44 -9.65 2.22
N LEU A 101 6.60 -8.81 1.61
CA LEU A 101 5.15 -9.05 1.49
C LEU A 101 4.86 -10.36 0.73
N PHE A 102 5.55 -10.60 -0.38
CA PHE A 102 5.41 -11.85 -1.14
C PHE A 102 5.81 -13.08 -0.32
N SER A 103 6.91 -12.99 0.42
CA SER A 103 7.37 -14.06 1.32
C SER A 103 6.34 -14.36 2.41
N ASN A 104 5.86 -13.32 3.10
CA ASN A 104 4.86 -13.43 4.16
C ASN A 104 3.53 -14.00 3.63
N THR A 105 3.10 -13.55 2.45
CA THR A 105 1.89 -14.03 1.79
C THR A 105 2.03 -15.52 1.43
N LYS A 106 3.17 -15.92 0.84
CA LYS A 106 3.44 -17.31 0.50
C LYS A 106 3.39 -18.21 1.74
N GLN A 107 4.02 -17.79 2.84
CA GLN A 107 3.97 -18.53 4.10
C GLN A 107 2.54 -18.64 4.65
N THR A 108 1.76 -17.56 4.58
CA THR A 108 0.37 -17.52 5.04
C THR A 108 -0.51 -18.47 4.22
N ILE A 109 -0.38 -18.48 2.90
CA ILE A 109 -1.09 -19.41 2.01
C ILE A 109 -0.75 -20.86 2.37
N ILE A 110 0.51 -21.18 2.67
CA ILE A 110 0.90 -22.54 3.08
C ILE A 110 0.21 -22.94 4.39
N LYS A 111 0.16 -22.04 5.38
CA LYS A 111 -0.55 -22.29 6.66
C LYS A 111 -2.03 -22.56 6.42
N LEU A 112 -2.69 -21.68 5.66
CA LEU A 112 -4.11 -21.82 5.33
C LEU A 112 -4.42 -23.12 4.57
N LYS A 113 -3.54 -23.56 3.67
CA LYS A 113 -3.70 -24.85 2.98
C LYS A 113 -3.64 -26.03 3.94
N ARG A 114 -2.72 -26.00 4.92
CA ARG A 114 -2.61 -27.05 5.95
C ARG A 114 -3.84 -27.07 6.86
N GLU A 115 -4.25 -25.91 7.37
CA GLU A 115 -5.44 -25.78 8.21
C GLU A 115 -6.70 -26.27 7.47
N ASN A 116 -6.83 -25.93 6.18
CA ASN A 116 -7.95 -26.40 5.37
C ASN A 116 -7.95 -27.93 5.21
N GLU A 117 -6.78 -28.54 4.97
CA GLU A 117 -6.65 -30.00 4.89
C GLU A 117 -7.02 -30.68 6.22
N GLU A 118 -6.56 -30.14 7.36
CA GLU A 118 -6.93 -30.64 8.69
C GLU A 118 -8.45 -30.55 8.94
N LEU A 119 -9.08 -29.45 8.50
CA LEU A 119 -10.53 -29.29 8.57
C LEU A 119 -11.26 -30.31 7.69
N TYR A 120 -10.81 -30.55 6.46
CA TYR A 120 -11.37 -31.58 5.59
C TYR A 120 -11.30 -32.97 6.24
N GLN A 121 -10.17 -33.31 6.84
CA GLN A 121 -10.00 -34.59 7.56
C GLN A 121 -10.94 -34.67 8.76
N LYS A 122 -11.08 -33.59 9.53
CA LYS A 122 -11.98 -33.56 10.69
C LYS A 122 -13.45 -33.70 10.29
N VAL A 123 -13.88 -33.02 9.23
CA VAL A 123 -15.24 -33.18 8.67
C VAL A 123 -15.47 -34.61 8.20
N ARG A 124 -14.48 -35.23 7.56
CA ARG A 124 -14.57 -36.63 7.13
C ARG A 124 -14.77 -37.57 8.31
N LEU A 125 -13.99 -37.43 9.39
CA LEU A 125 -14.11 -38.24 10.60
C LEU A 125 -15.47 -38.06 11.27
N LEU A 126 -15.92 -36.81 11.44
CA LEU A 126 -17.24 -36.52 12.03
C LEU A 126 -18.39 -37.09 11.18
N SER A 127 -18.25 -37.10 9.85
CA SER A 127 -19.25 -37.73 8.97
C SER A 127 -19.36 -39.23 9.22
N VAL A 128 -18.22 -39.91 9.37
CA VAL A 128 -18.17 -41.36 9.69
C VAL A 128 -18.78 -41.63 11.08
N GLU A 129 -18.41 -40.84 12.09
CA GLU A 129 -18.96 -40.97 13.45
C GLU A 129 -20.48 -40.77 13.46
N ASN A 130 -20.99 -39.77 12.74
CA ASN A 130 -22.42 -39.52 12.61
C ASN A 130 -23.16 -40.69 11.93
N GLN A 131 -22.59 -41.28 10.88
CA GLN A 131 -23.16 -42.48 10.25
C GLN A 131 -23.22 -43.68 11.21
N GLN A 132 -22.16 -43.92 11.99
CA GLN A 132 -22.15 -44.96 13.01
C GLN A 132 -23.21 -44.72 14.08
N GLN A 133 -23.34 -43.47 14.53
CA GLN A 133 -24.33 -43.08 15.53
C GLN A 133 -25.77 -43.23 15.02
N LYS A 134 -26.04 -42.91 13.75
CA LYS A 134 -27.33 -43.19 13.11
C LYS A 134 -27.66 -44.69 13.13
N SER A 135 -26.71 -45.54 12.74
CA SER A 135 -26.91 -47.00 12.77
C SER A 135 -27.16 -47.54 14.19
N LEU A 136 -26.46 -47.00 15.19
CA LEU A 136 -26.69 -47.33 16.60
C LEU A 136 -28.10 -46.90 17.07
N ASN A 137 -28.54 -45.70 16.71
CA ASN A 137 -29.87 -45.21 17.04
C ASN A 137 -30.98 -46.03 16.37
N GLU A 138 -30.79 -46.47 15.13
CA GLU A 138 -31.73 -47.37 14.45
C GLU A 138 -31.87 -48.70 15.21
N LYS A 139 -30.73 -49.33 15.58
CA LYS A 139 -30.73 -50.56 16.38
C LYS A 139 -31.41 -50.38 17.74
N LEU A 140 -31.18 -49.25 18.40
CA LEU A 140 -31.82 -48.94 19.69
C LEU A 140 -33.34 -48.81 19.53
N THR A 141 -33.79 -48.12 18.49
CA THR A 141 -35.21 -47.97 18.16
C THR A 141 -35.87 -49.34 17.93
N THR A 142 -35.26 -50.19 17.10
CA THR A 142 -35.76 -51.56 16.85
C THR A 142 -35.80 -52.41 18.13
N TYR A 143 -34.80 -52.27 19.01
CA TYR A 143 -34.79 -52.98 20.29
C TYR A 143 -35.93 -52.52 21.20
N GLN A 144 -36.15 -51.20 21.30
CA GLN A 144 -37.26 -50.63 22.07
C GLN A 144 -38.63 -51.07 21.53
N GLU A 145 -38.81 -51.12 20.21
CA GLU A 145 -40.03 -51.63 19.58
C GLU A 145 -40.27 -53.11 19.89
N ARG A 146 -39.22 -53.95 19.81
CA ARG A 146 -39.31 -55.35 20.22
C ARG A 146 -39.69 -55.52 21.69
N HIS A 147 -39.12 -54.70 22.58
CA HIS A 147 -39.46 -54.74 24.00
C HIS A 147 -40.94 -54.39 24.23
N LYS A 148 -41.43 -53.32 23.61
CA LYS A 148 -42.85 -52.93 23.67
C LYS A 148 -43.78 -54.05 23.18
N MET A 149 -43.41 -54.73 22.10
CA MET A 149 -44.17 -55.88 21.59
C MET A 149 -44.15 -57.06 22.56
N ASN A 150 -43.00 -57.37 23.17
CA ASN A 150 -42.89 -58.42 24.17
C ASN A 150 -43.74 -58.12 25.42
N ASP A 151 -43.75 -56.86 25.88
CA ASP A 151 -44.61 -56.41 26.98
C ASP A 151 -46.10 -56.58 26.62
N HIS A 152 -46.50 -56.23 25.39
CA HIS A 152 -47.86 -56.42 24.91
C HIS A 152 -48.25 -57.91 24.82
N LEU A 153 -47.37 -58.77 24.29
CA LEU A 153 -47.61 -60.22 24.24
C LEU A 153 -47.69 -60.83 25.63
N THR A 154 -46.86 -60.36 26.56
CA THR A 154 -46.89 -60.77 27.96
C THR A 154 -48.22 -60.36 28.60
N GLN A 155 -48.67 -59.12 28.41
CA GLN A 155 -49.98 -58.66 28.88
C GLN A 155 -51.14 -59.48 28.30
N GLU A 156 -51.15 -59.73 27.00
CA GLU A 156 -52.16 -60.57 26.34
C GLU A 156 -52.13 -62.01 26.87
N SER A 157 -50.95 -62.59 27.05
CA SER A 157 -50.78 -63.91 27.68
C SER A 157 -51.31 -63.95 29.12
N THR A 158 -51.11 -62.86 29.88
CA THR A 158 -51.65 -62.74 31.24
C THR A 158 -53.18 -62.65 31.22
N LYS A 159 -53.77 -61.88 30.28
CA LYS A 159 -55.23 -61.81 30.08
C LYS A 159 -55.83 -63.16 29.67
N ILE A 160 -55.17 -63.90 28.77
CA ILE A 160 -55.61 -65.25 28.36
C ILE A 160 -55.52 -66.22 29.54
N SER A 161 -54.45 -66.15 30.33
CA SER A 161 -54.30 -66.98 31.53
C SER A 161 -55.40 -66.67 32.55
N GLN A 162 -55.70 -65.40 32.81
CA GLN A 162 -56.80 -64.98 33.69
C GLN A 162 -58.19 -65.34 33.13
N SER A 163 -58.38 -65.29 31.80
CA SER A 163 -59.60 -65.71 31.11
C SER A 163 -59.86 -67.23 31.24
N LYS A 164 -58.79 -68.05 31.18
CA LYS A 164 -58.91 -69.50 31.45
C LYS A 164 -59.30 -69.79 32.90
N TYR A 165 -58.88 -68.98 33.87
CA TYR A 165 -59.36 -69.11 35.25
C TYR A 165 -60.79 -68.58 35.43
N SER A 166 -61.19 -67.51 34.74
CA SER A 166 -62.55 -66.97 34.75
C SER A 166 -63.59 -67.91 34.11
N THR A 167 -63.21 -68.65 33.06
CA THR A 167 -64.08 -69.67 32.44
C THR A 167 -64.06 -71.02 33.16
N LEU A 168 -63.05 -71.33 33.96
CA LEU A 168 -63.06 -72.51 34.84
C LEU A 168 -63.76 -72.26 36.19
N GLU A 169 -63.78 -71.02 36.69
CA GLU A 169 -64.43 -70.69 37.96
C GLU A 169 -65.97 -70.75 37.93
N ASN A 170 -66.59 -70.80 36.74
CA ASN A 170 -68.03 -71.07 36.62
C ASN A 170 -68.41 -72.56 36.44
N HIS A 171 -67.43 -73.45 36.39
CA HIS A 171 -67.67 -74.90 36.37
C HIS A 171 -66.61 -75.60 37.23
N ASN A 172 -66.72 -75.50 38.55
CA ASN A 172 -66.48 -76.59 39.50
C ASN A 172 -66.51 -76.04 40.94
N GLN A 173 -67.68 -76.07 41.57
CA GLN A 173 -67.75 -76.15 43.02
C GLN A 173 -67.24 -77.53 43.45
N LYS A 174 -65.95 -77.61 43.84
CA LYS A 174 -65.44 -78.49 44.92
C LYS A 174 -63.94 -78.25 45.13
N ILE A 175 -63.66 -77.52 46.22
CA ILE A 175 -62.56 -77.68 47.19
C ILE A 175 -61.35 -78.51 46.70
N ILE A 176 -60.17 -77.90 46.65
CA ILE A 176 -58.91 -78.43 47.21
C ILE A 176 -58.00 -77.24 47.57
N LYS A 177 -57.51 -77.23 48.81
CA LYS A 177 -56.45 -76.36 49.32
C LYS A 177 -55.16 -76.65 48.57
N LEU A 178 -54.59 -75.68 47.86
CA LEU A 178 -53.22 -75.75 47.36
C LEU A 178 -52.36 -74.63 47.96
N LYS A 179 -51.24 -75.05 48.56
CA LYS A 179 -50.25 -74.20 49.23
C LYS A 179 -49.63 -73.21 48.24
N THR A 180 -49.62 -71.94 48.60
CA THR A 180 -48.94 -70.86 47.86
C THR A 180 -47.44 -70.84 48.19
N HIS A 181 -46.59 -71.01 47.18
CA HIS A 181 -45.18 -70.63 47.25
C HIS A 181 -45.02 -69.14 46.87
N PRO A 182 -44.05 -68.42 47.47
CA PRO A 182 -43.94 -66.98 47.33
C PRO A 182 -43.40 -66.58 45.95
N THR A 183 -43.94 -65.47 45.45
CA THR A 183 -43.57 -64.76 44.22
C THR A 183 -42.08 -64.37 44.21
N PRO A 184 -41.34 -64.45 43.09
CA PRO A 184 -40.01 -63.88 43.02
C PRO A 184 -40.11 -62.35 43.01
N LYS A 185 -39.32 -61.71 43.87
CA LYS A 185 -39.14 -60.24 43.91
C LYS A 185 -38.65 -59.74 42.55
N LYS A 186 -39.24 -58.64 42.07
CA LYS A 186 -38.73 -57.86 40.93
C LYS A 186 -37.27 -57.49 41.20
N LEU A 187 -36.37 -57.84 40.28
CA LEU A 187 -35.01 -57.33 40.25
C LEU A 187 -35.11 -55.84 39.86
N HIS A 188 -34.68 -54.94 40.75
CA HIS A 188 -34.38 -53.57 40.36
C HIS A 188 -33.13 -53.60 39.49
N THR A 189 -33.29 -53.42 38.18
CA THR A 189 -32.19 -52.93 37.35
C THR A 189 -32.16 -51.41 37.47
N GLU A 190 -31.27 -50.92 38.34
CA GLU A 190 -30.77 -49.56 38.29
C GLU A 190 -30.01 -49.39 36.96
N THR A 191 -30.68 -48.84 35.95
CA THR A 191 -29.98 -48.23 34.81
C THR A 191 -30.26 -46.73 34.86
N SER A 192 -29.74 -46.06 35.89
CA SER A 192 -29.55 -44.61 35.85
C SER A 192 -28.39 -44.33 34.91
N VAL A 193 -28.66 -44.28 33.60
CA VAL A 193 -27.71 -43.70 32.64
C VAL A 193 -27.64 -42.21 32.97
N ASP A 194 -26.46 -41.81 33.45
CA ASP A 194 -26.08 -40.47 33.86
C ASP A 194 -26.52 -39.38 32.86
N ILE A 195 -27.67 -38.75 33.13
CA ILE A 195 -28.13 -37.50 32.50
C ILE A 195 -27.13 -36.35 32.79
N SER A 196 -26.26 -36.53 33.78
CA SER A 196 -25.19 -35.61 34.19
C SER A 196 -24.06 -35.46 33.15
N LEU A 197 -23.79 -36.47 32.31
CA LEU A 197 -22.73 -36.38 31.29
C LEU A 197 -23.15 -35.51 30.08
N ILE A 198 -24.44 -35.49 29.76
CA ILE A 198 -24.99 -34.72 28.62
C ILE A 198 -25.04 -33.22 28.94
N ALA A 199 -25.25 -32.86 30.22
CA ALA A 199 -25.23 -31.47 30.67
C ALA A 199 -23.81 -30.87 30.67
N ALA A 200 -22.77 -31.66 30.97
CA ALA A 200 -21.38 -31.19 31.04
C ALA A 200 -20.79 -30.83 29.66
N VAL A 201 -21.23 -31.50 28.59
CA VAL A 201 -20.74 -31.24 27.22
C VAL A 201 -21.33 -29.95 26.62
N ASN A 202 -22.57 -29.59 27.00
CA ASN A 202 -23.25 -28.41 26.47
C ASN A 202 -22.88 -27.09 27.16
N GLN A 203 -22.34 -27.12 28.38
CA GLN A 203 -21.95 -25.89 29.11
C GLN A 203 -20.55 -25.35 28.78
N LYS A 204 -19.66 -26.13 28.15
CA LYS A 204 -18.29 -25.69 27.83
C LYS A 204 -18.13 -24.90 26.53
N ARG A 205 -19.21 -24.70 25.74
CA ARG A 205 -19.12 -24.14 24.38
C ARG A 205 -19.57 -22.69 24.20
N LEU A 206 -20.02 -21.99 25.24
CA LEU A 206 -20.73 -20.71 25.07
C LEU A 206 -20.15 -19.48 25.77
N SER A 207 -18.88 -19.49 26.19
CA SER A 207 -18.24 -18.30 26.79
C SER A 207 -16.79 -18.09 26.36
N GLN A 208 -16.55 -17.96 25.06
CA GLN A 208 -15.44 -17.12 24.61
C GLN A 208 -16.03 -15.82 24.07
N GLN A 209 -15.92 -14.77 24.88
CA GLN A 209 -16.18 -13.40 24.46
C GLN A 209 -15.25 -13.09 23.28
N LEU A 210 -15.85 -12.73 22.14
CA LEU A 210 -15.16 -12.13 21.01
C LEU A 210 -14.52 -10.82 21.48
N ILE A 211 -13.24 -10.86 21.82
CA ILE A 211 -12.41 -9.66 21.96
C ILE A 211 -12.36 -9.04 20.56
N LYS A 212 -13.14 -7.99 20.35
CA LYS A 212 -13.01 -7.12 19.18
C LYS A 212 -11.61 -6.50 19.22
N PRO A 213 -10.74 -6.73 18.22
CA PRO A 213 -9.51 -5.96 18.16
C PRO A 213 -9.87 -4.52 17.76
N ASN A 214 -9.63 -3.58 18.69
CA ASN A 214 -9.66 -2.15 18.45
C ASN A 214 -8.55 -1.79 17.44
N TYR A 215 -8.84 -1.89 16.13
CA TYR A 215 -7.93 -1.43 15.07
C TYR A 215 -8.09 0.06 14.70
N PHE A 216 -8.68 0.88 15.57
CA PHE A 216 -8.74 2.33 15.36
C PHE A 216 -8.58 3.09 16.68
N GLN A 217 -7.39 3.04 17.26
CA GLN A 217 -6.91 4.16 18.08
C GLN A 217 -5.81 4.89 17.30
N LYS A 218 -6.26 5.97 16.65
CA LYS A 218 -5.43 7.02 16.05
C LYS A 218 -4.32 7.40 17.03
N LYS A 219 -3.08 6.99 16.75
CA LYS A 219 -1.92 7.77 17.19
C LYS A 219 -1.83 8.97 16.25
N GLY A 220 -1.89 10.16 16.85
CA GLY A 220 -1.88 11.43 16.15
C GLY A 220 -0.66 11.55 15.23
N SER A 221 -0.90 11.54 13.92
CA SER A 221 0.05 12.06 12.95
C SER A 221 -0.20 13.57 12.86
N ILE A 222 0.69 14.30 13.52
CA ILE A 222 0.84 15.74 13.43
C ILE A 222 1.17 16.08 11.96
N THR A 223 0.28 16.86 11.36
CA THR A 223 0.49 17.76 10.20
C THR A 223 1.25 17.22 8.98
N ASN A 224 0.52 16.65 8.01
CA ASN A 224 0.99 16.61 6.61
C ASN A 224 -0.02 17.21 5.59
N ASN A 225 -1.16 17.72 6.08
CA ASN A 225 -2.19 18.33 5.23
C ASN A 225 -1.92 19.81 4.84
N GLN A 226 -0.88 20.45 5.36
CA GLN A 226 -0.47 21.79 4.91
C GLN A 226 0.52 21.76 3.73
N PHE A 227 1.31 20.70 3.57
CA PHE A 227 2.24 20.57 2.44
C PHE A 227 1.55 20.22 1.13
N ILE A 228 0.46 19.44 1.18
CA ILE A 228 -0.27 19.01 -0.03
C ILE A 228 -1.11 20.14 -0.63
N LYS A 229 -1.57 21.12 0.17
CA LYS A 229 -2.31 22.29 -0.36
C LYS A 229 -1.43 23.26 -1.15
N LYS A 230 -0.14 23.41 -0.79
CA LYS A 230 0.77 24.30 -1.53
C LYS A 230 1.21 23.73 -2.89
N LYS A 231 1.35 22.39 -3.02
CA LYS A 231 1.71 21.76 -4.31
C LYS A 231 0.60 21.82 -5.38
N ARG A 232 -0.66 22.01 -5.00
CA ARG A 232 -1.76 22.14 -5.99
C ARG A 232 -1.88 23.54 -6.60
N GLN A 233 -1.34 24.58 -5.98
CA GLN A 233 -1.33 25.92 -6.57
C GLN A 233 -0.16 26.13 -7.57
N SER A 234 0.96 25.43 -7.40
CA SER A 234 2.11 25.55 -8.31
C SER A 234 1.92 24.87 -9.67
N CYS A 235 1.07 23.86 -9.80
CA CYS A 235 0.72 23.25 -11.10
C CYS A 235 -0.30 24.07 -11.92
N SER A 236 -0.97 25.06 -11.32
CA SER A 236 -1.89 25.94 -12.04
C SER A 236 -1.16 27.05 -12.82
N PHE A 237 0.02 27.47 -12.36
CA PHE A 237 0.81 28.50 -13.04
C PHE A 237 1.50 27.96 -14.31
N ALA A 238 2.01 26.73 -14.29
CA ALA A 238 2.70 26.14 -15.45
C ALA A 238 1.78 25.95 -16.67
N ASN A 239 0.48 25.69 -16.44
CA ASN A 239 -0.50 25.55 -17.53
C ASN A 239 -1.00 26.90 -18.08
N GLN A 240 -0.93 27.99 -17.32
CA GLN A 240 -1.25 29.32 -17.85
C GLN A 240 -0.11 29.88 -18.72
N SER A 241 1.15 29.62 -18.38
CA SER A 241 2.30 30.03 -19.19
C SER A 241 2.41 29.28 -20.54
N LEU A 242 1.88 28.06 -20.63
CA LEU A 242 1.87 27.28 -21.87
C LEU A 242 0.80 27.76 -22.87
N ASN A 243 -0.31 28.33 -22.39
CA ASN A 243 -1.36 28.87 -23.26
C ASN A 243 -0.99 30.22 -23.88
N PHE A 244 -0.07 30.99 -23.27
CA PHE A 244 0.44 32.24 -23.86
C PHE A 244 1.45 32.02 -25.00
N LEU A 245 2.09 30.86 -25.07
CA LEU A 245 3.07 30.52 -26.12
C LEU A 245 2.44 29.91 -27.37
N THR A 246 1.22 29.39 -27.28
CA THR A 246 0.55 28.67 -28.40
C THR A 246 -0.55 29.47 -29.10
N THR A 247 -0.88 30.68 -28.64
CA THR A 247 -1.88 31.57 -29.27
C THR A 247 -1.31 32.80 -29.97
N SER A 248 0.01 32.91 -30.07
CA SER A 248 0.70 33.98 -30.81
C SER A 248 1.58 33.45 -31.95
N MET A 249 1.02 32.55 -32.75
CA MET A 249 1.46 32.21 -34.11
C MET A 249 0.24 32.24 -35.03
#